data_AF-A0A165SIC5-F1
#
_entry.id   AF-A0A165SIC5-F1
#
_cell.length_a   1.000
_cell.length_b   1.000
_cell.length_c   1.000
_cell.angle_alpha   90.00
_cell.angle_beta   90.00
_cell.angle_gamma   90.00
#
_symmetry.space_group_name_H-M   'P 1'
#
loop_
_entity.id
_entity.type
_entity.pdbx_description
1 polymer ?
#
loop_
_entity_poly.entity_id
_entity_poly.type
_entity_poly.pdbx_seq_one_letter_code
_entity_poly.pdbx_strand_id
1 'polypeptide(L)'
;MAERVPLKSRPLDLVYFLFFLMHIPATLLIDLQAIYPTAMVPKVIAQLPILYVQMSGDPLIGGGMGYFGTEETSVWFKTFLFLEAIFQLPTFVLGARALYNNSHSIYPLLLVYAASTTTTTLPCLSVILATPLAPIAAVGAITSAQRLLLLSSYLPFFLLPLAMTVDMATRVSALIKAGVSAEDQKKSK
;
A
#
# COMPACT_ATOMS: atom_id res chain seq x y z
N MET A 1 2.83 30.63 16.74
CA MET A 1 2.46 29.32 16.14
C MET A 1 2.31 28.35 17.28
N ALA A 2 1.15 27.70 17.43
CA ALA A 2 1.00 26.67 18.46
C ALA A 2 2.06 25.58 18.28
N GLU A 3 2.66 25.14 19.38
CA GLU A 3 3.68 24.09 19.38
C GLU A 3 3.09 22.81 18.78
N ARG A 4 3.75 22.26 17.76
CA ARG A 4 3.24 21.08 17.04
C ARG A 4 3.32 19.88 17.97
N VAL A 5 2.21 19.13 18.13
CA VAL A 5 2.24 17.84 18.84
C VAL A 5 3.18 16.87 18.11
N PRO A 6 4.29 16.44 18.72
CA PRO A 6 5.27 15.59 18.04
C PRO A 6 4.68 14.25 17.60
N LEU A 7 5.19 13.68 16.50
CA LEU A 7 4.79 12.33 16.04
C LEU A 7 5.05 11.25 17.10
N LYS A 8 6.10 11.41 17.92
CA LYS A 8 6.43 10.46 19.01
C LYS A 8 5.32 10.36 20.07
N SER A 9 4.48 11.40 20.19
CA SER A 9 3.33 11.41 21.09
C SER A 9 2.04 10.87 20.44
N ARG A 10 2.10 10.50 19.15
CA ARG A 10 0.98 9.98 18.34
C ARG A 10 1.41 8.65 17.70
N PRO A 11 1.42 7.54 18.45
CA PRO A 11 2.06 6.30 18.02
C PRO A 11 1.47 5.71 16.72
N LEU A 12 0.13 5.76 16.54
CA LEU A 12 -0.49 5.31 15.30
C LEU A 12 -0.08 6.18 14.10
N ASP A 13 -0.08 7.50 14.28
CA ASP A 13 0.34 8.44 13.22
C ASP A 13 1.83 8.25 12.86
N LEU A 14 2.67 7.90 13.83
CA LEU A 14 4.07 7.56 13.58
C LEU A 14 4.21 6.27 12.76
N VAL A 15 3.43 5.23 13.09
CA VAL A 15 3.41 3.98 12.32
C VAL A 15 2.97 4.26 10.88
N TYR A 16 1.89 5.01 10.68
CA TYR A 16 1.38 5.37 9.36
C TYR A 16 2.37 6.25 8.58
N PHE A 17 3.02 7.18 9.26
CA PHE A 17 4.07 8.02 8.66
C PHE A 17 5.25 7.17 8.15
N LEU A 18 5.76 6.26 8.97
CA LEU A 18 6.86 5.38 8.59
C LEU A 18 6.46 4.41 7.48
N PHE A 19 5.23 3.90 7.52
CA PHE A 19 4.64 3.07 6.48
C PHE A 19 4.58 3.80 5.13
N PHE A 20 4.14 5.06 5.09
CA PHE A 20 4.20 5.83 3.84
C PHE A 20 5.63 6.09 3.38
N LEU A 21 6.54 6.40 4.30
CA LEU A 21 7.93 6.73 3.95
C LEU A 21 8.68 5.53 3.35
N MET A 22 8.46 4.33 3.87
CA MET A 22 9.04 3.11 3.29
C MET A 22 8.33 2.69 1.99
N HIS A 23 7.03 2.95 1.84
CA HIS A 23 6.27 2.58 0.63
C HIS A 23 6.72 3.34 -0.60
N ILE A 24 6.99 4.64 -0.47
CA ILE A 24 7.40 5.47 -1.60
C ILE A 24 8.57 4.85 -2.41
N PRO A 25 9.73 4.47 -1.81
CA PRO A 25 10.80 3.86 -2.57
C PRO A 25 10.45 2.46 -3.08
N ALA A 26 9.68 1.64 -2.34
CA ALA A 26 9.28 0.32 -2.81
C ALA A 26 8.42 0.43 -4.08
N THR A 27 7.41 1.29 -4.06
CA THR A 27 6.54 1.59 -5.20
C THR A 27 7.33 2.10 -6.40
N LEU A 28 8.19 3.11 -6.20
CA LEU A 28 8.96 3.71 -7.29
C LEU A 28 10.01 2.76 -7.89
N LEU A 29 10.64 1.93 -7.05
CA LEU A 29 11.76 1.09 -7.46
C LEU A 29 11.35 -0.33 -7.83
N ILE A 30 10.14 -0.79 -7.53
CA ILE A 30 9.68 -2.13 -7.85
C ILE A 30 8.37 -2.06 -8.63
N ASP A 31 7.29 -1.62 -7.98
CA ASP A 31 5.93 -1.78 -8.48
C ASP A 31 5.70 -1.01 -9.79
N LEU A 32 6.11 0.27 -9.81
CA LEU A 32 5.88 1.12 -10.98
C LEU A 32 6.79 0.79 -12.18
N GLN A 33 7.77 -0.09 -12.03
CA GLN A 33 8.54 -0.54 -13.20
C GLN A 33 7.68 -1.31 -14.21
N ALA A 34 6.55 -1.88 -13.77
CA ALA A 34 5.61 -2.55 -14.67
C ALA A 34 4.92 -1.57 -15.64
N ILE A 35 4.91 -0.28 -15.30
CA ILE A 35 4.24 0.78 -16.07
C ILE A 35 5.21 1.78 -16.70
N TYR A 36 6.45 1.85 -16.22
CA TYR A 36 7.45 2.77 -16.77
C TYR A 36 7.81 2.43 -18.22
N PRO A 37 8.01 3.44 -19.08
CA PRO A 37 8.67 3.22 -20.36
C PRO A 37 10.06 2.63 -20.10
N THR A 38 10.37 1.50 -20.74
CA THR A 38 11.65 0.80 -20.55
C THR A 38 12.87 1.67 -20.81
N ALA A 39 12.75 2.67 -21.69
CA ALA A 39 13.81 3.64 -21.98
C ALA A 39 14.16 4.58 -20.81
N MET A 40 13.26 4.75 -19.83
CA MET A 40 13.43 5.67 -18.69
C MET A 40 14.03 4.99 -17.46
N VAL A 41 14.13 3.66 -17.44
CA VAL A 41 14.59 2.91 -16.27
C VAL A 41 16.07 2.55 -16.44
N PRO A 42 16.97 3.09 -15.59
CA PRO A 42 18.37 2.67 -15.60
C PRO A 42 18.50 1.16 -15.38
N LYS A 43 19.45 0.53 -16.06
CA LYS A 43 19.65 -0.93 -16.02
C LYS A 43 19.80 -1.49 -14.60
N VAL A 44 20.45 -0.74 -13.69
CA VAL A 44 20.62 -1.15 -12.29
C VAL A 44 19.28 -1.22 -11.57
N ILE A 45 18.38 -0.28 -11.83
CA ILE A 45 17.03 -0.24 -11.23
C ILE A 45 16.18 -1.35 -11.84
N ALA A 46 16.27 -1.57 -13.16
CA ALA A 46 15.57 -2.63 -13.88
C ALA A 46 15.86 -4.05 -13.35
N GLN A 47 16.98 -4.25 -12.66
CA GLN A 47 17.34 -5.53 -12.05
C GLN A 47 16.61 -5.81 -10.73
N LEU A 48 16.10 -4.79 -10.03
CA LEU A 48 15.50 -4.98 -8.70
C LEU A 48 14.26 -5.90 -8.71
N PRO A 49 13.26 -5.72 -9.62
CA PRO A 49 12.13 -6.63 -9.68
C PRO A 49 12.53 -8.05 -10.11
N ILE A 50 13.54 -8.17 -10.96
CA ILE A 50 14.07 -9.48 -11.40
C ILE A 50 14.67 -10.23 -10.20
N LEU A 51 15.56 -9.57 -9.45
CA LEU A 51 16.18 -10.14 -8.26
C LEU A 51 15.14 -10.51 -7.20
N TYR A 52 14.14 -9.64 -7.02
CA TYR A 52 13.01 -9.90 -6.13
C TYR A 52 12.27 -11.18 -6.53
N VAL A 53 11.83 -11.30 -7.79
CA VAL A 53 11.08 -12.46 -8.28
C VAL A 53 11.94 -13.73 -8.26
N GLN A 54 13.23 -13.65 -8.56
CA GLN A 54 14.14 -14.80 -8.46
C GLN A 54 14.27 -15.32 -7.03
N MET A 55 14.31 -14.41 -6.05
CA MET A 55 14.36 -14.76 -4.63
C MET A 55 13.02 -15.30 -4.12
N SER A 56 11.93 -14.59 -4.40
CA SER A 56 10.63 -14.82 -3.77
C SER A 56 9.72 -15.79 -4.55
N GLY A 57 9.92 -15.93 -5.85
CA GLY A 57 8.99 -16.63 -6.74
C GLY A 57 7.63 -15.92 -6.86
N ASP A 58 7.58 -14.60 -6.63
CA ASP A 58 6.33 -13.85 -6.56
C ASP A 58 5.48 -14.00 -7.85
N PRO A 59 4.30 -14.63 -7.78
CA PRO A 59 3.43 -14.86 -8.93
C PRO A 59 2.83 -13.56 -9.49
N LEU A 60 2.64 -12.54 -8.66
CA LEU A 60 2.01 -11.26 -9.01
C LEU A 60 3.00 -10.34 -9.68
N ILE A 61 4.16 -10.08 -9.06
CA ILE A 61 5.19 -9.23 -9.67
C ILE A 61 5.77 -9.93 -10.89
N GLY A 62 6.08 -11.22 -10.82
CA GLY A 62 6.59 -11.96 -11.97
C GLY A 62 5.60 -12.06 -13.12
N GLY A 63 4.31 -12.25 -12.84
CA GLY A 63 3.26 -12.19 -13.87
C GLY A 63 3.09 -10.78 -14.42
N GLY A 64 2.92 -9.79 -13.55
CA GLY A 64 2.74 -8.37 -13.88
C GLY A 64 3.84 -7.80 -14.77
N MET A 65 5.08 -8.23 -14.54
CA MET A 65 6.26 -7.85 -15.33
C MET A 65 6.47 -8.73 -16.57
N GLY A 66 5.68 -9.79 -16.76
CA GLY A 66 5.79 -10.71 -17.90
C GLY A 66 6.93 -11.73 -17.79
N TYR A 67 7.52 -11.93 -16.63
CA TYR A 67 8.66 -12.85 -16.43
C TYR A 67 8.27 -14.33 -16.55
N PHE A 68 6.98 -14.66 -16.47
CA PHE A 68 6.48 -16.04 -16.56
C PHE A 68 5.76 -16.37 -17.88
N GLY A 69 5.72 -15.43 -18.84
CA GLY A 69 5.21 -15.69 -20.20
C GLY A 69 3.70 -15.84 -20.35
N THR A 70 2.91 -15.69 -19.29
CA THR A 70 1.43 -15.69 -19.33
C THR A 70 0.88 -14.29 -19.10
N GLU A 71 0.52 -13.58 -20.18
CA GLU A 71 0.04 -12.19 -20.09
C GLU A 71 -1.40 -12.06 -19.56
N GLU A 72 -2.26 -13.08 -19.79
CA GLU A 72 -3.69 -13.00 -19.45
C GLU A 72 -3.96 -12.88 -17.95
N THR A 73 -3.09 -13.45 -17.11
CA THR A 73 -3.27 -13.47 -15.65
C THR A 73 -2.94 -12.13 -14.98
N SER A 74 -2.43 -11.13 -15.72
CA SER A 74 -1.80 -9.94 -15.15
C SER A 74 -2.52 -8.62 -15.44
N VAL A 75 -3.60 -8.62 -16.22
CA VAL A 75 -4.33 -7.38 -16.55
C VAL A 75 -4.92 -6.72 -15.31
N TRP A 76 -5.61 -7.48 -14.44
CA TRP A 76 -6.20 -6.95 -13.21
C TRP A 76 -5.14 -6.40 -12.25
N PHE A 77 -3.99 -7.08 -12.15
CA PHE A 77 -2.90 -6.67 -11.27
C PHE A 77 -2.24 -5.39 -11.79
N LYS A 78 -2.01 -5.29 -13.10
CA LYS A 78 -1.57 -4.03 -13.73
C LYS A 78 -2.53 -2.88 -13.46
N THR A 79 -3.84 -3.11 -13.45
CA THR A 79 -4.82 -2.08 -13.04
C THR A 79 -4.57 -1.58 -11.61
N PHE A 80 -4.22 -2.47 -10.68
CA PHE A 80 -3.86 -2.07 -9.32
C PHE A 80 -2.54 -1.31 -9.26
N LEU A 81 -1.53 -1.67 -10.06
CA LEU A 81 -0.28 -0.90 -10.18
C LEU A 81 -0.51 0.50 -10.76
N PHE A 82 -1.43 0.64 -11.72
CA PHE A 82 -1.86 1.95 -12.22
C PHE A 82 -2.57 2.75 -11.12
N LEU A 83 -3.48 2.13 -10.37
CA LEU A 83 -4.14 2.78 -9.23
C LEU A 83 -3.12 3.22 -8.17
N GLU A 84 -2.11 2.40 -7.93
CA GLU A 84 -1.01 2.73 -7.04
C GLU A 84 -0.28 3.99 -7.51
N ALA A 85 0.08 4.06 -8.80
CA ALA A 85 0.76 5.21 -9.37
C ALA A 85 -0.05 6.51 -9.29
N ILE A 86 -1.35 6.47 -9.63
CA ILE A 86 -2.17 7.68 -9.77
C ILE A 86 -2.84 8.12 -8.48
N PHE A 87 -3.05 7.21 -7.52
CA PHE A 87 -3.82 7.49 -6.31
C PHE A 87 -3.04 7.19 -5.04
N GLN A 88 -2.48 5.98 -4.90
CA GLN A 88 -1.82 5.59 -3.65
C GLN A 88 -0.51 6.36 -3.43
N LEU A 89 0.36 6.43 -4.43
CA LEU A 89 1.65 7.11 -4.34
C LEU A 89 1.52 8.61 -4.01
N PRO A 90 0.66 9.40 -4.69
CA PRO A 90 0.39 10.77 -4.27
C PRO A 90 -0.13 10.85 -2.83
N THR A 91 -0.98 9.89 -2.43
CA THR A 91 -1.50 9.82 -1.06
C THR A 91 -0.42 9.49 -0.04
N PHE A 92 0.61 8.69 -0.37
CA PHE A 92 1.74 8.44 0.54
C PHE A 92 2.46 9.75 0.87
N VAL A 93 2.75 10.56 -0.14
CA VAL A 93 3.45 11.84 0.02
C VAL A 93 2.60 12.82 0.82
N LEU A 94 1.33 12.98 0.46
CA LEU A 94 0.40 13.88 1.16
C LEU A 94 0.14 13.42 2.59
N GLY A 95 -0.05 12.12 2.78
CA GLY A 95 -0.27 11.46 4.07
C GLY A 95 0.91 11.66 5.00
N ALA A 96 2.13 11.32 4.55
CA ALA A 96 3.34 11.53 5.33
C ALA A 96 3.51 13.00 5.75
N ARG A 97 3.34 13.93 4.81
CA ARG A 97 3.44 15.37 5.10
C ARG A 97 2.37 15.83 6.09
N ALA A 98 1.12 15.40 5.92
CA ALA A 98 0.02 15.84 6.77
C ALA A 98 0.10 15.26 8.18
N LEU A 99 0.46 13.98 8.32
CA LEU A 99 0.69 13.33 9.61
C LEU A 99 1.85 14.00 10.36
N TYR A 100 2.95 14.31 9.67
CA TYR A 100 4.06 15.07 10.25
C TYR A 100 3.62 16.44 10.77
N ASN A 101 2.75 17.14 10.04
CA ASN A 101 2.22 18.45 10.41
C ASN A 101 1.01 18.40 11.36
N ASN A 102 0.57 17.21 11.80
CA ASN A 102 -0.64 17.02 12.61
C ASN A 102 -1.91 17.64 11.99
N SER A 103 -2.06 17.51 10.66
CA SER A 103 -3.21 18.07 9.94
C SER A 103 -4.36 17.08 9.88
N HIS A 104 -5.48 17.41 10.54
CA HIS A 104 -6.67 16.53 10.57
C HIS A 104 -7.43 16.50 9.23
N SER A 105 -7.20 17.49 8.35
CA SER A 105 -7.84 17.57 7.04
C SER A 105 -7.53 16.39 6.11
N ILE A 106 -6.46 15.64 6.40
CA ILE A 106 -6.05 14.48 5.61
C ILE A 106 -6.87 13.21 5.91
N TYR A 107 -7.57 13.15 7.05
CA TYR A 107 -8.21 11.90 7.51
C TYR A 107 -9.21 11.32 6.50
N PRO A 108 -10.04 12.10 5.79
CA PRO A 108 -10.91 11.54 4.75
C PRO A 108 -10.12 10.90 3.59
N LEU A 109 -9.02 11.52 3.15
CA LEU A 109 -8.17 10.94 2.10
C LEU A 109 -7.51 9.65 2.58
N LEU A 110 -6.97 9.64 3.82
CA LEU A 110 -6.38 8.44 4.41
C LEU A 110 -7.38 7.31 4.56
N LEU A 111 -8.64 7.62 4.91
CA LEU A 111 -9.71 6.63 4.98
C LEU A 111 -9.98 5.97 3.62
N VAL A 112 -10.17 6.77 2.57
CA VAL A 112 -10.42 6.27 1.21
C VAL A 112 -9.24 5.45 0.72
N TYR A 113 -8.03 5.96 0.93
CA TYR A 113 -6.78 5.27 0.59
C TYR A 113 -6.65 3.92 1.30
N ALA A 114 -6.85 3.90 2.62
CA ALA A 114 -6.67 2.71 3.43
C ALA A 114 -7.67 1.61 3.06
N ALA A 115 -8.94 2.00 2.86
CA ALA A 115 -9.98 1.08 2.41
C ALA A 115 -9.67 0.51 1.02
N SER A 116 -9.31 1.38 0.07
CA SER A 116 -8.93 0.98 -1.29
C SER A 116 -7.74 0.02 -1.29
N THR A 117 -6.68 0.34 -0.55
CA THR A 117 -5.46 -0.48 -0.47
C THR A 117 -5.73 -1.84 0.17
N THR A 118 -6.58 -1.89 1.19
CA THR A 118 -7.04 -3.15 1.79
C THR A 118 -7.77 -4.01 0.75
N THR A 119 -8.64 -3.40 -0.06
CA THR A 119 -9.38 -4.10 -1.11
C THR A 119 -8.47 -4.59 -2.24
N THR A 120 -7.45 -3.82 -2.65
CA THR A 120 -6.54 -4.24 -3.73
C THR A 120 -5.52 -5.28 -3.28
N THR A 121 -5.13 -5.29 -2.01
CA THR A 121 -4.15 -6.27 -1.46
C THR A 121 -4.78 -7.62 -1.13
N LEU A 122 -6.09 -7.68 -0.87
CA LEU A 122 -6.79 -8.92 -0.55
C LEU A 122 -6.72 -9.97 -1.70
N PRO A 123 -6.98 -9.62 -2.98
CA PRO A 123 -6.77 -10.54 -4.10
C PRO A 123 -5.32 -11.02 -4.22
N CYS A 124 -4.34 -10.15 -3.93
CA CYS A 124 -2.93 -10.52 -3.96
C CYS A 124 -2.61 -11.63 -2.95
N LEU A 125 -3.10 -11.49 -1.72
CA LEU A 125 -2.96 -12.53 -0.69
C LEU A 125 -3.63 -13.84 -1.12
N SER A 126 -4.83 -13.76 -1.70
CA SER A 126 -5.53 -14.95 -2.22
C SER A 126 -4.72 -15.67 -3.30
N VAL A 127 -4.07 -14.94 -4.22
CA VAL A 127 -3.19 -15.53 -5.24
C VAL A 127 -1.98 -16.23 -4.60
N ILE A 128 -1.32 -15.60 -3.63
CA ILE A 128 -0.16 -16.19 -2.93
C ILE A 128 -0.56 -17.50 -2.23
N LEU A 129 -1.72 -17.51 -1.57
CA LEU A 129 -2.24 -18.70 -0.88
C LEU A 129 -2.66 -19.81 -1.84
N ALA A 130 -3.24 -19.44 -3.00
CA ALA A 130 -3.67 -20.37 -4.04
C ALA A 130 -2.51 -20.90 -4.91
N THR A 131 -1.38 -20.20 -4.96
CA THR A 131 -0.22 -20.59 -5.79
C THR A 131 0.32 -21.94 -5.31
N PRO A 132 0.39 -22.98 -6.17
CA PRO A 132 0.81 -24.32 -5.77
C PRO A 132 2.16 -24.37 -5.05
N LEU A 133 2.29 -25.31 -4.11
CA LEU A 133 3.56 -25.60 -3.45
C LEU A 133 4.32 -26.70 -4.19
N ALA A 134 5.63 -26.51 -4.36
CA ALA A 134 6.53 -27.53 -4.87
C ALA A 134 7.78 -27.67 -3.97
N PRO A 135 8.42 -28.86 -3.92
CA PRO A 135 9.65 -29.06 -3.15
C PRO A 135 10.81 -28.18 -3.65
N ILE A 136 10.81 -27.85 -4.94
CA ILE A 136 11.78 -27.00 -5.63
C ILE A 136 10.98 -25.94 -6.37
N ALA A 137 11.47 -24.70 -6.38
CA ALA A 137 10.85 -23.61 -7.11
C ALA A 137 10.73 -23.95 -8.61
N ALA A 138 9.54 -23.75 -9.17
CA ALA A 138 9.24 -23.99 -10.58
C ALA A 138 8.31 -22.90 -11.11
N VAL A 139 8.21 -22.75 -12.43
CA VAL A 139 7.26 -21.79 -13.01
C VAL A 139 5.84 -22.18 -12.60
N GLY A 140 5.12 -21.27 -11.94
CA GLY A 140 3.77 -21.51 -11.44
C GLY A 140 3.68 -22.25 -10.10
N ALA A 141 4.81 -22.55 -9.42
CA ALA A 141 4.80 -23.14 -8.09
C ALA A 141 5.95 -22.60 -7.21
N ILE A 142 5.63 -22.33 -5.95
CA ILE A 142 6.58 -21.76 -4.98
C ILE A 142 6.92 -22.76 -3.89
N THR A 143 8.07 -22.59 -3.24
CA THR A 143 8.42 -23.39 -2.06
C THR A 143 7.67 -22.88 -0.81
N SER A 144 7.59 -23.70 0.24
CA SER A 144 7.00 -23.27 1.52
C SER A 144 7.72 -22.06 2.13
N ALA A 145 9.04 -21.98 1.95
CA ALA A 145 9.85 -20.85 2.41
C ALA A 145 9.53 -19.57 1.63
N GLN A 146 9.39 -19.67 0.31
CA GLN A 146 8.97 -18.57 -0.57
C GLN A 146 7.56 -18.08 -0.22
N ARG A 147 6.62 -18.98 0.02
CA ARG A 147 5.27 -18.59 0.46
C ARG A 147 5.32 -17.84 1.79
N LEU A 148 6.10 -18.32 2.76
CA LEU A 148 6.25 -17.64 4.04
C LEU A 148 6.88 -16.24 3.88
N LEU A 149 7.87 -16.11 3.00
CA LEU A 149 8.48 -14.83 2.65
C LEU A 149 7.48 -13.86 1.99
N LEU A 150 6.64 -14.36 1.07
CA LEU A 150 5.59 -13.57 0.43
C LEU A 150 4.49 -13.17 1.43
N LEU A 151 4.08 -14.08 2.31
CA LEU A 151 3.09 -13.74 3.34
C LEU A 151 3.64 -12.74 4.36
N SER A 152 4.91 -12.86 4.75
CA SER A 152 5.52 -11.91 5.68
C SER A 152 5.69 -10.52 5.09
N SER A 153 5.81 -10.40 3.75
CA SER A 153 5.83 -9.13 3.06
C SER A 153 4.41 -8.58 2.79
N TYR A 154 3.46 -9.39 2.31
CA TYR A 154 2.12 -8.90 1.94
C TYR A 154 1.18 -8.67 3.15
N LEU A 155 1.30 -9.46 4.23
CA LEU A 155 0.40 -9.31 5.39
C LEU A 155 0.49 -7.93 6.06
N PRO A 156 1.67 -7.34 6.31
CA PRO A 156 1.76 -5.96 6.81
C PRO A 156 1.05 -4.95 5.91
N PHE A 157 1.13 -5.11 4.59
CA PHE A 157 0.54 -4.23 3.59
C PHE A 157 -0.99 -4.40 3.48
N PHE A 158 -1.54 -5.47 4.04
CA PHE A 158 -2.98 -5.66 4.18
C PHE A 158 -3.48 -5.21 5.56
N LEU A 159 -2.84 -5.69 6.63
CA LEU A 159 -3.29 -5.49 8.01
C LEU A 159 -3.16 -4.02 8.44
N LEU A 160 -2.10 -3.32 8.02
CA LEU A 160 -1.90 -1.93 8.41
C LEU A 160 -2.93 -1.01 7.73
N PRO A 161 -3.18 -1.07 6.41
CA PRO A 161 -4.30 -0.35 5.80
C PRO A 161 -5.66 -0.74 6.36
N LEU A 162 -5.90 -2.01 6.71
CA LEU A 162 -7.15 -2.41 7.34
C LEU A 162 -7.33 -1.72 8.70
N ALA A 163 -6.29 -1.71 9.53
CA ALA A 163 -6.31 -1.00 10.82
C ALA A 163 -6.45 0.51 10.63
N MET A 164 -5.75 1.09 9.66
CA MET A 164 -5.84 2.52 9.30
C MET A 164 -7.25 2.90 8.84
N THR A 165 -7.95 2.01 8.12
CA THR A 165 -9.34 2.22 7.70
C THR A 165 -10.23 2.41 8.92
N VAL A 166 -10.13 1.54 9.91
CA VAL A 166 -10.92 1.63 11.15
C VAL A 166 -10.54 2.89 11.95
N ASP A 167 -9.26 3.16 12.13
CA ASP A 167 -8.78 4.35 12.87
C ASP A 167 -9.28 5.65 12.20
N MET A 168 -9.08 5.81 10.89
CA MET A 168 -9.53 7.01 10.18
C MET A 168 -11.05 7.15 10.18
N ALA A 169 -11.80 6.05 10.04
CA ALA A 169 -13.26 6.08 10.12
C ALA A 169 -13.75 6.58 11.49
N THR A 170 -13.12 6.13 12.58
CA THR A 170 -13.46 6.58 13.93
C THR A 170 -13.12 8.04 14.16
N ARG A 171 -11.92 8.49 13.75
CA ARG A 171 -11.48 9.89 13.87
C ARG A 171 -12.36 10.85 13.06
N VAL A 172 -12.67 10.50 11.80
CA VAL A 172 -13.55 11.30 10.94
C VAL A 172 -14.95 11.38 11.56
N SER A 173 -15.50 10.26 12.02
CA SER A 173 -16.82 10.25 12.67
C SER A 173 -16.87 11.11 13.94
N ALA A 174 -15.81 11.11 14.74
CA ALA A 174 -15.71 11.95 15.93
C ALA A 174 -15.71 13.45 15.58
N LEU A 175 -14.96 13.86 14.55
CA LEU A 175 -14.92 15.24 14.07
C LEU A 175 -16.28 15.68 13.50
N ILE A 176 -16.96 14.81 12.75
CA ILE A 176 -18.31 15.08 12.23
C ILE A 176 -19.30 15.30 13.38
N LYS A 177 -19.31 14.41 14.38
CA LYS A 177 -20.18 14.56 15.56
C LYS A 177 -19.93 15.87 16.29
N ALA A 178 -18.68 16.23 16.52
CA ALA A 178 -18.32 17.51 17.14
C ALA A 178 -18.78 18.72 16.31
N GLY A 179 -18.66 18.64 14.98
CA GLY A 179 -19.15 19.66 14.06
C GLY A 179 -20.67 19.85 14.12
N VAL A 180 -21.43 18.75 14.08
CA VAL A 180 -22.90 18.77 14.19
C VAL A 180 -23.35 19.39 15.53
N SER A 181 -22.76 18.96 16.64
CA SER A 181 -23.10 19.52 17.96
C SER A 181 -22.80 21.01 18.07
N ALA A 182 -21.72 21.50 17.45
CA ALA A 182 -21.40 22.92 17.43
C ALA A 182 -22.39 23.73 16.57
N GLU A 183 -22.89 23.16 15.48
CA GLU A 183 -23.91 23.78 14.63
C GLU A 183 -25.26 23.91 15.37
N ASP A 184 -25.68 22.85 16.07
CA ASP A 184 -26.94 22.86 16.84
C ASP A 184 -26.92 23.89 17.97
N GLN A 185 -25.79 24.01 18.68
CA GLN A 185 -25.61 25.04 19.71
C GLN A 185 -25.67 26.47 19.14
N LYS A 186 -25.26 26.66 17.89
CA LYS A 186 -25.35 27.96 17.22
C LYS A 186 -26.79 28.29 16.79
N LYS A 187 -27.59 27.29 16.43
CA LYS A 187 -29.02 27.45 16.07
C LYS A 187 -29.92 27.70 17.29
N SER A 188 -29.49 27.26 18.47
CA SER A 188 -30.22 27.45 19.73
C SER A 188 -29.92 28.79 20.45
N LYS A 189 -29.03 29.63 19.90
CA LYS A 189 -28.70 30.97 20.42
C LYS A 189 -29.27 32.03 19.49
#